data_AF-A0A6P0C7M9-F1
#
_entry.id   AF-A0A6P0C7M9-F1
#
_cell.length_a   1.000
_cell.length_b   1.000
_cell.length_c   1.000
_cell.angle_alpha   90.00
_cell.angle_beta   90.00
_cell.angle_gamma   90.00
#
_symmetry.space_group_name_H-M   'P 1'
#
loop_
_entity.id
_entity.type
_entity.pdbx_description
1 polymer ?
#
loop_
_entity_poly.entity_id
_entity_poly.type
_entity_poly.pdbx_seq_one_letter_code
_entity_poly.pdbx_strand_id
1 'polypeptide(L)'
;MYLKKVDGPRSVTLADGSVMSQADLPPASTRRWVASRKAAVVRGVVYGLISQADALQRYQISEEEFLEWVRAVTEHGEAALKATALQKYIQP
;
A
#
# COMPACT_ATOMS: atom_id res chain seq x y z
N MET A 1 4.49 28.63 9.99
CA MET A 1 4.94 27.23 9.96
C MET A 1 3.87 26.43 9.22
N TYR A 2 4.09 26.09 7.93
CA TYR A 2 3.11 25.33 7.17
C TYR A 2 3.24 23.85 7.56
N LEU A 3 2.40 23.39 8.49
CA LEU A 3 2.14 21.95 8.60
C LEU A 3 1.49 21.54 7.29
N LYS A 4 2.22 20.79 6.45
CA LYS A 4 1.65 20.12 5.30
C LYS A 4 0.51 19.26 5.86
N LYS A 5 -0.73 19.69 5.63
CA LYS A 5 -1.93 18.99 6.10
C LYS A 5 -1.81 17.58 5.52
N VAL A 6 -1.68 16.58 6.38
CA VAL A 6 -1.69 15.20 5.92
C VAL A 6 -3.15 14.94 5.58
N ASP A 7 -3.51 15.10 4.31
CA ASP A 7 -4.88 14.91 3.87
C ASP A 7 -5.19 13.42 3.91
N GLY A 8 -5.86 13.00 5.00
CA GLY A 8 -6.31 11.62 5.18
C GLY A 8 -6.60 11.27 6.65
N PRO A 9 -7.47 10.27 6.89
CA PRO A 9 -7.65 9.69 8.21
C PRO A 9 -6.35 9.04 8.70
N ARG A 10 -6.18 8.92 10.04
CA ARG A 10 -4.97 8.29 10.62
C ARG A 10 -4.90 6.78 10.37
N SER A 11 -6.06 6.17 10.18
CA SER A 11 -6.23 4.76 9.87
C SER A 11 -7.49 4.55 9.03
N VAL A 12 -7.49 3.49 8.23
CA VAL A 12 -8.60 3.05 7.39
C VAL A 12 -8.88 1.59 7.64
N THR A 13 -10.14 1.18 7.51
CA THR A 13 -10.54 -0.23 7.59
C THR A 13 -10.54 -0.81 6.19
N LEU A 14 -9.78 -1.89 6.00
CA LEU A 14 -9.70 -2.64 4.76
C LEU A 14 -10.93 -3.55 4.61
N ALA A 15 -11.18 -4.04 3.39
CA ALA A 15 -12.32 -4.93 3.11
C ALA A 15 -12.27 -6.28 3.84
N ASP A 16 -11.08 -6.70 4.30
CA ASP A 16 -10.89 -7.91 5.12
C ASP A 16 -11.15 -7.68 6.62
N GLY A 17 -11.52 -6.45 7.01
CA GLY A 17 -11.73 -6.04 8.39
C GLY A 17 -10.46 -5.61 9.13
N SER A 18 -9.28 -5.74 8.51
CA SER A 18 -8.02 -5.27 9.09
C SER A 18 -7.95 -3.75 9.09
N VAL A 19 -7.26 -3.18 10.09
CA VAL A 19 -7.01 -1.73 10.15
C VAL A 19 -5.63 -1.43 9.60
N MET A 20 -5.55 -0.49 8.66
CA MET A 20 -4.29 0.00 8.10
C MET A 20 -4.08 1.45 8.51
N SER A 21 -2.89 1.77 8.99
CA SER A 21 -2.51 3.10 9.48
C SER A 21 -1.34 3.67 8.69
N GLN A 22 -1.05 4.96 8.88
CA GLN A 22 0.14 5.58 8.27
C GLN A 22 1.46 4.94 8.71
N ALA A 23 1.49 4.22 9.85
CA ALA A 23 2.67 3.49 10.30
C ALA A 23 2.91 2.20 9.50
N ASP A 24 1.87 1.67 8.85
CA ASP A 24 1.96 0.48 7.99
C ASP A 24 2.45 0.82 6.58
N LEU A 25 2.53 2.11 6.24
CA LEU A 25 3.11 2.57 4.99
C LEU A 25 4.63 2.45 5.03
N PRO A 26 5.27 2.09 3.91
CA PRO A 26 6.72 2.03 3.85
C PRO A 26 7.34 3.41 4.15
N PRO A 27 8.53 3.45 4.76
CA PRO A 27 9.22 4.70 5.02
C PRO A 27 9.57 5.42 3.72
N ALA A 28 9.59 6.75 3.73
CA ALA A 28 9.91 7.57 2.56
C ALA A 28 11.32 7.31 1.99
N SER A 29 12.24 6.78 2.79
CA SER A 29 13.59 6.37 2.38
C SER A 29 13.64 5.00 1.68
N THR A 30 12.48 4.38 1.40
CA THR A 30 12.40 3.08 0.74
C THR A 30 12.93 3.14 -0.68
N ARG A 31 14.06 2.45 -0.94
CA ARG A 31 14.61 2.28 -2.29
C ARG A 31 14.28 0.93 -2.93
N ARG A 32 14.08 -0.10 -2.11
CA ARG A 32 13.74 -1.45 -2.57
C ARG A 32 12.25 -1.71 -2.43
N TRP A 33 11.58 -1.82 -3.57
CA TRP A 33 10.15 -2.11 -3.67
C TRP A 33 9.89 -3.60 -3.82
N VAL A 34 9.45 -4.22 -2.73
CA VAL A 34 8.93 -5.59 -2.74
C VAL A 34 7.40 -5.57 -2.90
N ALA A 35 6.84 -6.68 -3.38
CA ALA A 35 5.40 -6.93 -3.51
C ALA A 35 4.54 -6.34 -2.37
N SER A 36 4.87 -6.70 -1.12
CA SER A 36 4.14 -6.23 0.07
C SER A 36 4.16 -4.70 0.24
N ARG A 37 5.29 -4.04 -0.05
CA ARG A 37 5.41 -2.57 0.07
C ARG A 37 4.62 -1.85 -1.02
N LYS A 38 4.68 -2.35 -2.26
CA LYS A 38 3.87 -1.84 -3.37
C LYS A 38 2.38 -1.93 -3.02
N ALA A 39 1.96 -3.11 -2.51
CA ALA A 39 0.59 -3.35 -2.07
C ALA A 39 0.16 -2.42 -0.94
N ALA A 40 1.03 -2.14 0.04
CA ALA A 40 0.73 -1.20 1.12
C ALA A 40 0.47 0.21 0.59
N VAL A 41 1.30 0.72 -0.33
CA VAL A 41 1.08 2.05 -0.93
C VAL A 41 -0.21 2.09 -1.74
N VAL A 42 -0.45 1.08 -2.58
CA VAL A 42 -1.69 0.97 -3.38
C VAL A 42 -2.93 0.95 -2.47
N ARG A 43 -2.93 0.13 -1.41
CA ARG A 43 -4.05 0.10 -0.44
C ARG A 43 -4.22 1.42 0.29
N GLY A 44 -3.13 2.04 0.71
CA GLY A 44 -3.16 3.35 1.34
C GLY A 44 -3.85 4.41 0.46
N VAL A 45 -3.60 4.37 -0.86
CA VAL A 45 -4.26 5.28 -1.81
C VAL A 45 -5.72 4.89 -2.06
N VAL A 46 -5.99 3.61 -2.34
CA VAL A 46 -7.34 3.12 -2.69
C VAL A 46 -8.34 3.29 -1.55
N TYR A 47 -7.92 3.05 -0.31
CA TYR A 47 -8.77 3.21 0.88
C TYR A 47 -8.75 4.64 1.44
N GLY A 48 -8.04 5.58 0.78
CA GLY A 48 -8.04 6.99 1.14
C GLY A 48 -7.21 7.36 2.37
N LEU A 49 -6.28 6.51 2.81
CA LEU A 49 -5.32 6.79 3.90
C LEU A 49 -4.31 7.89 3.51
N ILE A 50 -3.91 7.91 2.24
CA ILE A 50 -3.06 8.94 1.62
C ILE A 50 -3.59 9.26 0.22
N SER A 51 -3.35 10.46 -0.28
CA SER A 51 -3.65 10.79 -1.68
C SER A 51 -2.65 10.14 -2.64
N GLN A 52 -3.06 9.90 -3.89
CA GLN A 52 -2.15 9.45 -4.94
C GLN A 52 -0.99 10.45 -5.12
N ALA A 53 -1.29 11.75 -5.17
CA ALA A 53 -0.29 12.80 -5.31
C ALA A 53 0.74 12.77 -4.16
N ASP A 54 0.30 12.55 -2.92
CA ASP A 54 1.21 12.39 -1.79
C ASP A 54 2.04 11.13 -1.90
N ALA A 55 1.50 10.01 -2.41
CA ALA A 55 2.29 8.80 -2.65
C ALA A 55 3.40 9.05 -3.68
N LEU A 56 3.06 9.67 -4.82
CA LEU A 56 4.03 10.01 -5.88
C LEU A 56 5.12 10.95 -5.33
N GLN A 57 4.74 11.99 -4.59
CA GLN A 57 5.70 12.92 -3.99
C GLN A 57 6.53 12.28 -2.86
N ARG A 58 5.93 11.47 -1.99
CA ARG A 58 6.61 10.86 -0.83
C ARG A 58 7.61 9.81 -1.26
N TYR A 59 7.29 9.03 -2.29
CA TYR A 59 8.11 7.91 -2.75
C TYR A 59 8.91 8.19 -4.02
N GLN A 60 8.71 9.37 -4.63
CA GLN A 60 9.40 9.78 -5.87
C GLN A 60 9.23 8.75 -6.99
N ILE A 61 8.02 8.19 -7.09
CA ILE A 61 7.61 7.25 -8.14
C ILE A 61 6.75 7.96 -9.17
N SER A 62 6.74 7.47 -10.41
CA SER A 62 5.87 8.02 -11.45
C SER A 62 4.43 7.52 -11.31
N GLU A 63 3.50 8.24 -11.92
CA GLU A 63 2.10 7.79 -12.00
C GLU A 63 1.98 6.46 -12.76
N GLU A 64 2.76 6.29 -13.82
CA GLU A 64 2.83 5.04 -14.59
C GLU A 64 3.28 3.87 -13.72
N GLU A 65 4.35 4.05 -12.94
CA GLU A 65 4.84 3.02 -12.01
C GLU A 65 3.77 2.68 -10.95
N PHE A 66 3.07 3.69 -10.42
CA PHE A 66 1.97 3.45 -9.50
C PHE A 66 0.82 2.66 -10.15
N LEU A 67 0.45 2.98 -11.40
CA LEU A 67 -0.57 2.24 -12.15
C LEU A 67 -0.14 0.79 -12.42
N GLU A 68 1.13 0.54 -12.69
CA GLU A 68 1.66 -0.84 -12.78
C GLU A 68 1.49 -1.59 -11.46
N TRP A 69 1.71 -0.93 -10.33
CA TRP A 69 1.50 -1.55 -9.02
C TRP A 69 0.01 -1.83 -8.76
N VAL A 70 -0.88 -0.91 -9.14
CA VAL A 70 -2.33 -1.12 -9.07
C VAL A 70 -2.70 -2.34 -9.90
N ARG A 71 -2.26 -2.42 -11.16
CA ARG A 71 -2.51 -3.55 -12.06
C ARG A 71 -2.03 -4.87 -11.46
N ALA A 72 -0.79 -4.90 -10.96
CA ALA A 72 -0.21 -6.08 -10.33
C ALA A 72 -0.97 -6.54 -9.07
N VAL A 73 -1.55 -5.59 -8.31
CA VAL A 73 -2.40 -5.89 -7.15
C VAL A 73 -3.80 -6.35 -7.58
N THR A 74 -4.38 -5.78 -8.64
CA THR A 74 -5.72 -6.11 -9.13
C THR A 74 -5.79 -7.44 -9.89
N GLU A 75 -4.78 -7.76 -10.71
CA GLU A 75 -4.76 -8.99 -11.53
C GLU A 75 -4.61 -10.26 -10.69
N HIS A 76 -3.95 -10.15 -9.53
CA HIS A 76 -3.63 -11.30 -8.71
C HIS A 76 -4.22 -11.26 -7.28
N GLY A 77 -4.95 -10.19 -6.96
CA GLY A 77 -5.49 -9.93 -5.62
C GLY A 77 -4.41 -9.84 -4.52
N GLU A 78 -4.80 -9.61 -3.28
CA GLU A 78 -3.90 -9.72 -2.12
C GLU A 78 -3.37 -11.15 -1.89
N ALA A 79 -3.99 -12.15 -2.52
CA ALA A 79 -3.65 -13.56 -2.39
C ALA A 79 -2.31 -13.93 -3.05
N ALA A 80 -1.93 -13.30 -4.17
CA ALA A 80 -0.65 -13.58 -4.82
C ALA A 80 0.54 -12.79 -4.24
N LEU A 81 0.26 -11.73 -3.48
CA LEU A 81 1.29 -10.93 -2.83
C LEU A 81 1.68 -11.49 -1.45
N LYS A 82 0.99 -12.55 -0.98
CA LYS A 82 1.29 -13.28 0.24
C LYS A 82 2.02 -14.60 -0.08
N ALA A 83 3.35 -14.57 -0.08
CA ALA A 83 4.13 -15.80 0.18
C ALA A 83 3.79 -16.41 1.57
N THR A 84 3.17 -15.62 2.46
CA THR A 84 2.72 -16.07 3.80
C THR A 84 1.32 -16.70 3.81
N ALA A 85 0.60 -16.74 2.68
CA ALA A 85 -0.63 -17.54 2.59
C ALA A 85 -0.31 -19.05 2.46
N LEU A 86 0.96 -19.41 2.22
CA LEU A 86 1.41 -20.81 2.10
C LEU A 86 1.43 -21.58 3.43
N GLN A 87 1.20 -20.92 4.58
CA GLN A 87 1.13 -21.63 5.88
C GLN A 87 -0.28 -22.06 6.30
N LYS A 88 -1.33 -21.72 5.54
CA LYS A 88 -2.68 -22.28 5.78
C LYS A 88 -3.02 -23.48 4.89
N TYR A 89 -2.08 -23.90 4.03
CA TYR A 89 -2.25 -25.04 3.11
C TYR A 89 -1.20 -26.15 3.32
N ILE A 90 -0.65 -26.24 4.54
CA ILE A 90 0.07 -27.43 5.00
C ILE A 90 -0.61 -27.91 6.28
N GLN A 91 -1.70 -28.66 6.09
CA GLN A 91 -2.14 -29.75 6.98
C GLN A 91 -3.08 -30.60 6.12
N PRO A 92 -2.71 -31.88 5.92
CA PRO A 92 -3.33 -32.95 6.69
C PRO A 92 -2.53 -33.34 7.93
#